data_AF-A0A355U628-F1
#
_entry.id   AF-A0A355U628-F1
#
_cell.length_a   1.000
_cell.length_b   1.000
_cell.length_c   1.000
_cell.angle_alpha   90.00
_cell.angle_beta   90.00
_cell.angle_gamma   90.00
#
_symmetry.space_group_name_H-M   'P 1'
#
loop_
_entity.id
_entity.type
_entity.pdbx_description
1 polymer ?
#
loop_
_entity_poly.entity_id
_entity_poly.type
_entity_poly.pdbx_seq_one_letter_code
_entity_poly.pdbx_strand_id
1 'polypeptide(L)'
;MFKKIITVVSIVVAVSTGAAAQTVKDFKDAIDSLQTRLPERTKVSAQVKATKVVRRGYGLDFYFTPAMGDFPWRSEDVKWLRDTLKDLMPPSCSDYHIGNLFIGKNKLESYVMPEVGNDGNAIDTKFRTKDLRNVHPFVTRIGEQAFEKGLTGRNIALWQSHGRYFEEKTDRWEWQRAPMFHTVEDMYTQSYVLPFLIPMLENAGAYVMTPRERDPQTNEIIADNDPAFEEGREEGVRIEGRYSETGTWSDAGIGFADGKVTYSGIENPFRMGTARQSECMEHRRDKVSEALWTP
;
A
#
# COMPACT_ATOMS: atom_id res chain seq x y z
N MET A 1 -68.04 19.64 46.26
CA MET A 1 -67.74 20.31 44.97
C MET A 1 -66.30 19.95 44.65
N PHE A 2 -65.99 19.01 43.75
CA PHE A 2 -65.98 19.16 42.29
C PHE A 2 -66.07 17.76 41.65
N LYS A 3 -66.94 17.60 40.66
CA LYS A 3 -67.04 16.41 39.80
C LYS A 3 -65.86 16.41 38.82
N LYS A 4 -65.10 15.31 38.75
CA LYS A 4 -64.08 15.08 37.71
C LYS A 4 -64.79 14.66 36.42
N ILE A 5 -64.62 15.44 35.37
CA ILE A 5 -65.04 15.11 34.00
C ILE A 5 -63.89 14.30 33.37
N ILE A 6 -64.21 13.10 32.90
CA ILE A 6 -63.33 12.26 32.09
C ILE A 6 -63.57 12.64 30.63
N THR A 7 -62.53 13.11 29.94
CA THR A 7 -62.55 13.28 28.49
C THR A 7 -61.73 12.14 27.88
N VAL A 8 -62.40 11.20 27.22
CA VAL A 8 -61.78 10.16 26.39
C VAL A 8 -61.50 10.79 25.03
N VAL A 9 -60.22 10.96 24.69
CA VAL A 9 -59.79 11.35 23.35
C VAL A 9 -59.49 10.06 22.58
N SER A 10 -60.40 9.69 21.68
CA SER A 10 -60.15 8.64 20.69
C SER A 10 -59.20 9.17 19.62
N ILE A 11 -57.92 8.79 19.70
CA ILE A 11 -56.96 9.01 18.62
C ILE A 11 -57.26 7.99 17.52
N VAL A 12 -57.85 8.45 16.43
CA VAL A 12 -57.92 7.72 15.17
C VAL A 12 -56.50 7.63 14.64
N VAL A 13 -55.85 6.47 14.82
CA VAL A 13 -54.65 6.12 14.08
C VAL A 13 -55.07 5.92 12.64
N ALA A 14 -54.84 6.93 11.80
CA ALA A 14 -54.86 6.76 10.36
C ALA A 14 -53.79 5.72 10.02
N VAL A 15 -54.24 4.50 9.71
CA VAL A 15 -53.41 3.46 9.10
C VAL A 15 -52.96 4.01 7.76
N SER A 16 -51.75 4.58 7.71
CA SER A 16 -51.07 4.84 6.46
C SER A 16 -50.89 3.49 5.78
N THR A 17 -51.66 3.29 4.72
CA THR A 17 -51.63 2.16 3.82
C THR A 17 -50.18 1.86 3.44
N GLY A 18 -49.77 0.61 3.68
CA GLY A 18 -48.40 0.15 3.44
C GLY A 18 -47.97 0.40 1.99
N ALA A 19 -46.88 1.13 1.83
CA ALA A 19 -46.20 1.24 0.55
C ALA A 19 -45.61 -0.14 0.20
N ALA A 20 -46.00 -0.67 -0.96
CA ALA A 20 -45.47 -1.92 -1.48
C ALA A 20 -43.93 -1.85 -1.56
N ALA A 21 -43.26 -2.82 -0.95
CA ALA A 21 -41.85 -3.08 -1.24
C ALA A 21 -41.76 -3.48 -2.72
N GLN A 22 -41.13 -2.66 -3.54
CA GLN A 22 -40.84 -3.05 -4.92
C GLN A 22 -39.88 -4.23 -4.90
N THR A 23 -40.20 -5.25 -5.69
CA THR A 23 -39.41 -6.47 -5.71
C THR A 23 -38.29 -6.33 -6.73
N VAL A 24 -37.16 -6.99 -6.50
CA VAL A 24 -36.07 -7.04 -7.49
C VAL A 24 -36.56 -7.57 -8.84
N LYS A 25 -37.62 -8.40 -8.84
CA LYS A 25 -38.23 -8.96 -10.05
C LYS A 25 -38.74 -7.86 -10.99
N ASP A 26 -39.22 -6.75 -10.44
CA ASP A 26 -39.74 -5.63 -11.23
C ASP A 26 -38.62 -4.93 -12.04
N PHE A 27 -37.36 -5.13 -11.65
CA PHE A 27 -36.17 -4.55 -12.29
C PHE A 27 -35.34 -5.58 -13.05
N LYS A 28 -35.85 -6.80 -13.27
CA LYS A 28 -35.09 -7.89 -13.89
C LYS A 28 -34.55 -7.47 -15.26
N ASP A 29 -35.39 -6.92 -16.14
CA ASP A 29 -34.99 -6.55 -17.50
C ASP A 29 -33.92 -5.44 -17.52
N ALA A 30 -33.99 -4.50 -16.57
CA ALA A 30 -32.99 -3.46 -16.39
C ALA A 30 -31.64 -4.06 -15.95
N ILE A 31 -31.65 -4.99 -14.98
CA ILE A 31 -30.45 -5.67 -14.49
C ILE A 31 -29.85 -6.57 -15.57
N ASP A 32 -30.67 -7.32 -16.30
CA ASP A 32 -30.25 -8.18 -17.41
C ASP A 32 -29.63 -7.33 -18.54
N SER A 33 -30.18 -6.14 -18.81
CA SER A 33 -29.57 -5.19 -19.77
C SER A 33 -28.21 -4.67 -19.29
N LEU A 34 -28.05 -4.43 -17.99
CA LEU A 34 -26.75 -4.02 -17.42
C LEU A 34 -25.69 -5.12 -17.52
N GLN A 35 -26.08 -6.40 -17.41
CA GLN A 35 -25.18 -7.55 -17.57
C GLN A 35 -24.45 -7.54 -18.93
N THR A 36 -25.05 -6.94 -19.95
CA THR A 36 -24.44 -6.76 -21.28
C THR A 36 -23.68 -5.44 -21.38
N ARG A 37 -24.27 -4.33 -20.93
CA ARG A 37 -23.68 -2.98 -21.13
C ARG A 37 -22.43 -2.73 -20.29
N LEU A 38 -22.35 -3.27 -19.08
CA LEU A 38 -21.20 -3.05 -18.19
C LEU A 38 -19.91 -3.66 -18.76
N PRO A 39 -19.89 -4.93 -19.20
CA PRO A 39 -18.71 -5.49 -19.87
C PRO A 39 -18.31 -4.75 -21.15
N GLU A 40 -19.26 -4.29 -21.96
CA GLU A 40 -18.97 -3.51 -23.16
C GLU A 40 -18.24 -2.20 -22.84
N ARG A 41 -18.67 -1.53 -21.76
CA ARG A 41 -18.11 -0.26 -21.31
C ARG A 41 -16.75 -0.41 -20.63
N THR A 42 -16.66 -1.35 -19.69
CA THR A 42 -15.49 -1.50 -18.80
C THR A 42 -14.41 -2.44 -19.33
N LYS A 43 -14.74 -3.24 -20.35
CA LYS A 43 -13.90 -4.34 -20.88
C LYS A 43 -13.61 -5.45 -19.86
N VAL A 44 -14.33 -5.48 -18.74
CA VAL A 44 -14.23 -6.52 -17.70
C VAL A 44 -15.54 -7.30 -17.66
N SER A 45 -15.45 -8.62 -17.63
CA SER A 45 -16.63 -9.49 -17.49
C SER A 45 -16.80 -9.92 -16.03
N ALA A 46 -17.90 -9.50 -15.43
CA ALA A 46 -18.31 -9.92 -14.09
C ALA A 46 -19.84 -10.04 -14.01
N GLN A 47 -20.33 -10.72 -12.97
CA GLN A 47 -21.78 -10.91 -12.78
C GLN A 47 -22.43 -9.63 -12.26
N VAL A 48 -23.50 -9.20 -12.92
CA VAL A 48 -24.36 -8.10 -12.53
C VAL A 48 -25.66 -8.68 -11.97
N LYS A 49 -25.85 -8.57 -10.66
CA LYS A 49 -27.06 -9.05 -10.00
C LYS A 49 -27.46 -8.14 -8.86
N ALA A 50 -28.70 -7.66 -8.87
CA ALA A 50 -29.28 -7.01 -7.70
C ALA A 50 -29.86 -8.06 -6.75
N THR A 51 -29.61 -7.87 -5.46
CA THR A 51 -30.16 -8.66 -4.35
C THR A 51 -31.41 -8.01 -3.77
N LYS A 52 -31.50 -6.69 -3.81
CA LYS A 52 -32.60 -5.90 -3.25
C LYS A 52 -32.71 -4.54 -3.93
N VAL A 53 -33.93 -4.04 -4.07
CA VAL A 53 -34.24 -2.64 -4.37
C VAL A 53 -35.07 -2.08 -3.21
N VAL A 54 -34.70 -0.90 -2.70
CA VAL A 54 -35.38 -0.27 -1.57
C VAL A 54 -35.83 1.12 -1.96
N ARG A 55 -37.12 1.37 -1.82
CA ARG A 55 -37.67 2.71 -1.96
C ARG A 55 -37.43 3.53 -0.69
N ARG A 56 -36.89 4.74 -0.85
CA ARG A 56 -36.79 5.78 0.18
C ARG A 56 -37.35 7.09 -0.36
N GLY A 57 -38.61 7.38 -0.05
CA GLY A 57 -39.32 8.53 -0.62
C GLY A 57 -39.46 8.38 -2.15
N TYR A 58 -38.84 9.30 -2.89
CA TYR A 58 -38.75 9.27 -4.36
C TYR A 58 -37.42 8.67 -4.89
N GLY A 59 -36.55 8.18 -4.01
CA GLY A 59 -35.32 7.50 -4.39
C GLY A 59 -35.43 5.98 -4.36
N LEU A 60 -34.81 5.30 -5.32
CA LEU A 60 -34.65 3.85 -5.34
C LEU A 60 -33.20 3.47 -5.09
N ASP A 61 -32.92 2.86 -3.93
CA ASP A 61 -31.62 2.32 -3.60
C ASP A 61 -31.47 0.90 -4.17
N PHE A 62 -30.38 0.62 -4.88
CA PHE A 62 -30.09 -0.71 -5.43
C PHE A 62 -28.96 -1.38 -4.65
N TYR A 63 -29.12 -2.66 -4.34
CA TYR A 63 -28.12 -3.47 -3.64
C TYR A 63 -27.65 -4.59 -4.55
N PHE A 64 -26.42 -4.54 -5.03
CA PHE A 64 -25.81 -5.54 -5.89
C PHE A 64 -25.02 -6.59 -5.10
N THR A 65 -24.78 -7.74 -5.74
CA THR A 65 -23.86 -8.77 -5.24
C THR A 65 -22.41 -8.27 -5.23
N PRO A 66 -21.51 -8.92 -4.46
CA PRO A 66 -20.09 -8.55 -4.42
C PRO A 66 -19.38 -8.54 -5.78
N ALA A 67 -19.82 -9.37 -6.74
CA ALA A 67 -19.26 -9.42 -8.10
C ALA A 67 -19.34 -8.08 -8.86
N MET A 68 -20.28 -7.21 -8.47
CA MET A 68 -20.36 -5.84 -8.98
C MET A 68 -19.11 -5.01 -8.62
N GLY A 69 -18.36 -5.41 -7.59
CA GLY A 69 -17.10 -4.78 -7.18
C GLY A 69 -15.89 -5.16 -8.04
N ASP A 70 -16.02 -6.17 -8.90
CA ASP A 70 -14.93 -6.61 -9.78
C ASP A 70 -14.77 -5.69 -11.01
N PHE A 71 -15.78 -4.84 -11.29
CA PHE A 71 -15.68 -3.84 -12.34
C PHE A 71 -14.75 -2.68 -11.93
N PRO A 72 -13.94 -2.15 -12.86
CA PRO A 72 -13.02 -1.05 -12.59
C PRO A 72 -13.75 0.30 -12.60
N TRP A 73 -14.53 0.58 -11.56
CA TRP A 73 -15.37 1.78 -11.48
C TRP A 73 -14.56 3.07 -11.55
N ARG A 74 -14.93 3.97 -12.46
CA ARG A 74 -14.53 5.38 -12.47
C ARG A 74 -15.67 6.29 -12.04
N SER A 75 -15.37 7.54 -11.75
CA SER A 75 -16.38 8.53 -11.33
C SER A 75 -17.47 8.70 -12.39
N GLU A 76 -17.09 8.73 -13.67
CA GLU A 76 -18.00 8.80 -14.81
C GLU A 76 -18.83 7.52 -15.01
N ASP A 77 -18.32 6.35 -14.60
CA ASP A 77 -19.05 5.09 -14.71
C ASP A 77 -20.18 5.01 -13.70
N VAL A 78 -19.98 5.54 -12.50
CA VAL A 78 -21.03 5.65 -11.49
C VAL A 78 -22.15 6.56 -11.99
N LYS A 79 -21.81 7.70 -12.60
CA LYS A 79 -22.80 8.59 -13.21
C LYS A 79 -23.54 7.89 -14.36
N TRP A 80 -22.80 7.30 -15.30
CA TRP A 80 -23.35 6.56 -16.42
C TRP A 80 -24.28 5.43 -15.98
N LEU A 81 -23.94 4.70 -14.91
CA LEU A 81 -24.76 3.62 -14.39
C LEU A 81 -26.09 4.15 -13.83
N ARG A 82 -26.06 5.30 -13.13
CA ARG A 82 -27.27 5.95 -12.62
C ARG A 82 -28.19 6.38 -13.75
N ASP A 83 -27.64 7.02 -14.77
CA ASP A 83 -28.38 7.47 -15.95
C ASP A 83 -28.96 6.26 -16.71
N THR A 84 -28.14 5.23 -16.92
CA THR A 84 -28.55 3.99 -17.60
C THR A 84 -29.62 3.24 -16.83
N LEU A 85 -29.49 3.12 -15.51
CA LEU A 85 -30.52 2.52 -14.66
C LEU A 85 -31.82 3.29 -14.77
N LYS A 86 -31.75 4.64 -14.73
CA LYS A 86 -32.89 5.55 -14.85
C LYS A 86 -33.63 5.35 -16.18
N ASP A 87 -32.90 5.25 -17.29
CA ASP A 87 -33.46 5.02 -18.62
C ASP A 87 -34.10 3.63 -18.77
N LEU A 88 -33.53 2.63 -18.09
CA LEU A 88 -34.03 1.25 -18.10
C LEU A 88 -35.12 1.00 -17.05
N MET A 89 -35.56 2.02 -16.30
CA MET A 89 -36.57 1.83 -15.26
C MET A 89 -37.91 1.40 -15.84
N PRO A 90 -38.66 0.52 -15.14
CA PRO A 90 -40.03 0.22 -15.50
C PRO A 90 -40.89 1.50 -15.55
N PRO A 91 -41.88 1.59 -16.45
CA PRO A 91 -42.75 2.77 -16.55
C PRO A 91 -43.45 3.13 -15.24
N SER A 92 -43.79 2.13 -14.41
CA SER A 92 -44.38 2.31 -13.08
C SER A 92 -43.48 3.09 -12.10
N CYS A 93 -42.20 3.26 -12.45
CA CYS A 93 -41.20 3.92 -11.63
C CYS A 93 -40.62 5.18 -12.30
N SER A 94 -41.18 5.68 -13.39
CA SER A 94 -40.64 6.83 -14.15
C SER A 94 -40.44 8.09 -13.31
N ASP A 95 -41.22 8.28 -12.24
CA ASP A 95 -41.15 9.49 -11.40
C ASP A 95 -40.08 9.40 -10.29
N TYR A 96 -39.45 8.23 -10.10
CA TYR A 96 -38.44 8.01 -9.06
C TYR A 96 -37.03 8.25 -9.59
N HIS A 97 -36.14 8.80 -8.78
CA HIS A 97 -34.72 8.90 -9.13
C HIS A 97 -33.92 7.71 -8.58
N ILE A 98 -32.75 7.46 -9.16
CA ILE A 98 -31.81 6.46 -8.64
C ILE A 98 -31.15 6.99 -7.37
N GLY A 99 -31.43 6.33 -6.25
CA GLY A 99 -30.89 6.62 -4.93
C GLY A 99 -29.48 6.06 -4.75
N ASN A 100 -29.14 5.52 -3.58
CA ASN A 100 -27.82 4.95 -3.34
C ASN A 100 -27.63 3.63 -4.10
N LEU A 101 -26.42 3.42 -4.62
CA LEU A 101 -26.01 2.14 -5.19
C LEU A 101 -25.08 1.46 -4.19
N PHE A 102 -25.34 0.20 -3.86
CA PHE A 102 -24.58 -0.55 -2.87
C PHE A 102 -24.01 -1.83 -3.48
N ILE A 103 -22.80 -2.19 -3.05
CA ILE A 103 -22.19 -3.50 -3.26
C ILE A 103 -22.06 -4.14 -1.87
N GLY A 104 -22.90 -5.15 -1.61
CA GLY A 104 -23.05 -5.69 -0.26
C GLY A 104 -23.49 -4.62 0.75
N LYS A 105 -22.58 -4.20 1.64
CA LYS A 105 -22.83 -3.16 2.67
C LYS A 105 -22.22 -1.80 2.34
N ASN A 106 -21.39 -1.72 1.31
CA ASN A 106 -20.62 -0.53 0.97
C ASN A 106 -21.30 0.20 -0.19
N LYS A 107 -21.15 1.53 -0.23
CA LYS A 107 -21.60 2.33 -1.38
C LYS A 107 -20.75 2.02 -2.61
N LEU A 108 -21.34 2.05 -3.80
CA LEU A 108 -20.61 1.85 -5.06
C LEU A 108 -19.45 2.83 -5.19
N GLU A 109 -19.64 4.08 -4.74
CA GLU A 109 -18.65 5.14 -4.77
C GLU A 109 -17.35 4.76 -4.02
N SER A 110 -17.40 3.83 -3.05
CA SER A 110 -16.19 3.35 -2.36
C SER A 110 -15.37 2.34 -3.18
N TYR A 111 -15.86 1.91 -4.34
CA TYR A 111 -15.15 1.06 -5.28
C TYR A 111 -14.58 1.85 -6.46
N VAL A 112 -14.83 3.16 -6.51
CA VAL A 112 -14.25 4.04 -7.53
C VAL A 112 -12.74 4.04 -7.36
N MET A 113 -12.04 3.68 -8.43
CA MET A 113 -10.60 3.61 -8.47
C MET A 113 -10.01 5.03 -8.37
N PRO A 114 -8.87 5.21 -7.67
CA PRO A 114 -8.20 6.50 -7.62
C PRO A 114 -7.77 6.99 -9.01
N GLU A 115 -7.94 8.29 -9.26
CA GLU A 115 -7.54 8.95 -10.51
C GLU A 115 -6.66 10.17 -10.24
N VAL A 116 -5.95 10.64 -11.27
CA VAL A 116 -5.14 11.85 -11.20
C VAL A 116 -6.05 13.03 -10.85
N GLY A 117 -5.71 13.76 -9.79
CA GLY A 117 -6.50 14.90 -9.31
C GLY A 117 -7.37 14.60 -8.09
N ASN A 118 -7.44 13.35 -7.63
CA ASN A 118 -8.10 13.02 -6.37
C ASN A 118 -7.51 13.80 -5.17
N ASP A 119 -8.28 13.88 -4.10
CA ASP A 119 -7.92 14.63 -2.89
C ASP A 119 -6.77 13.99 -2.09
N GLY A 120 -6.38 12.75 -2.44
CA GLY A 120 -5.34 11.97 -1.74
C GLY A 120 -5.83 11.32 -0.46
N ASN A 121 -7.11 11.47 -0.12
CA ASN A 121 -7.68 10.89 1.09
C ASN A 121 -7.97 9.40 0.86
N ALA A 122 -7.60 8.58 1.84
CA ALA A 122 -7.98 7.18 1.83
C ALA A 122 -9.49 7.04 2.00
N ILE A 123 -10.06 6.02 1.36
CA ILE A 123 -11.48 5.65 1.52
C ILE A 123 -11.75 5.38 3.01
N ASP A 124 -12.83 5.97 3.53
CA ASP A 124 -13.23 5.76 4.92
C ASP A 124 -13.79 4.34 5.09
N THR A 125 -13.05 3.50 5.82
CA THR A 125 -13.47 2.14 6.14
C THR A 125 -13.25 1.89 7.64
N LYS A 126 -13.99 0.93 8.19
CA LYS A 126 -13.82 0.51 9.60
C LYS A 126 -12.44 -0.08 9.92
N PHE A 127 -11.65 -0.44 8.90
CA PHE A 127 -10.30 -0.97 9.05
C PHE A 127 -9.23 0.11 8.85
N ARG A 128 -9.63 1.36 8.62
CA ARG A 128 -8.72 2.48 8.43
C ARG A 128 -7.93 2.72 9.71
N THR A 129 -6.60 2.77 9.56
CA THR A 129 -5.70 3.17 10.61
C THR A 129 -5.46 4.68 10.57
N LYS A 130 -4.99 5.25 11.68
CA LYS A 130 -4.55 6.65 11.73
C LYS A 130 -3.42 6.84 10.71
N ASP A 131 -3.45 7.96 9.99
CA ASP A 131 -2.31 8.35 9.15
C ASP A 131 -1.13 8.73 10.06
N LEU A 132 -0.07 7.91 10.01
CA LEU A 132 1.13 8.07 10.83
C LEU A 132 2.21 8.87 10.07
N ARG A 133 1.84 10.02 9.51
CA ARG A 133 2.83 10.94 8.93
C ARG A 133 3.75 11.41 10.05
N ASN A 134 5.03 11.10 9.90
CA ASN A 134 6.06 11.47 10.85
C ASN A 134 6.44 12.95 10.62
N VAL A 135 6.33 13.75 11.69
CA VAL A 135 6.76 15.16 11.68
C VAL A 135 8.30 15.26 11.59
N HIS A 136 9.00 14.21 12.00
CA HIS A 136 10.45 14.09 11.99
C HIS A 136 10.88 12.77 11.31
N PRO A 137 10.85 12.69 9.97
CA PRO A 137 11.23 11.50 9.22
C PRO A 137 12.65 11.02 9.57
N PHE A 138 12.86 9.69 9.58
CA PHE A 138 14.19 9.11 9.84
C PHE A 138 15.22 9.51 8.79
N VAL A 139 14.77 9.69 7.55
CA VAL A 139 15.55 10.15 6.42
C VAL A 139 14.76 11.25 5.72
N THR A 140 15.42 12.36 5.42
CA THR A 140 14.85 13.47 4.65
C THR A 140 15.74 13.74 3.45
N ARG A 141 15.20 13.61 2.25
CA ARG A 141 15.92 13.98 1.02
C ARG A 141 15.99 15.49 0.90
N ILE A 142 17.20 16.03 0.86
CA ILE A 142 17.44 17.47 0.74
C ILE A 142 17.16 17.90 -0.71
N GLY A 143 16.33 18.93 -0.89
CA GLY A 143 16.03 19.51 -2.21
C GLY A 143 14.95 18.79 -3.02
N GLU A 144 14.31 17.76 -2.46
CA GLU A 144 13.21 17.04 -3.12
C GLU A 144 11.85 17.70 -2.83
N GLN A 145 10.90 17.57 -3.77
CA GLN A 145 9.55 18.10 -3.62
C GLN A 145 8.75 17.31 -2.58
N ALA A 146 8.03 18.02 -1.70
CA ALA A 146 7.03 17.43 -0.82
C ALA A 146 5.70 17.18 -1.56
N PHE A 147 5.11 16.01 -1.37
CA PHE A 147 3.83 15.59 -1.95
C PHE A 147 2.75 15.54 -0.86
N GLU A 148 2.06 16.66 -0.61
CA GLU A 148 1.06 16.78 0.46
C GLU A 148 -0.09 15.75 0.36
N LYS A 149 -0.53 15.46 -0.87
CA LYS A 149 -1.55 14.43 -1.17
C LYS A 149 -0.96 13.03 -1.38
N GLY A 150 0.36 12.90 -1.32
CA GLY A 150 1.09 11.66 -1.49
C GLY A 150 1.45 11.00 -0.16
N LEU A 151 2.64 10.43 -0.13
CA LEU A 151 3.19 9.65 0.98
C LEU A 151 4.30 10.39 1.74
N THR A 152 4.52 11.69 1.49
CA THR A 152 5.53 12.48 2.22
C THR A 152 5.37 12.36 3.73
N GLY A 153 6.47 12.04 4.40
CA GLY A 153 6.53 11.82 5.85
C GLY A 153 6.10 10.42 6.29
N ARG A 154 5.76 9.50 5.37
CA ARG A 154 5.45 8.11 5.73
C ARG A 154 6.69 7.23 5.62
N ASN A 155 6.81 6.31 6.58
CA ASN A 155 7.81 5.26 6.59
C ASN A 155 7.12 3.93 6.29
N ILE A 156 7.57 3.22 5.25
CA ILE A 156 7.02 1.93 4.83
C ILE A 156 8.12 0.90 4.95
N ALA A 157 7.94 -0.08 5.82
CA ALA A 157 8.80 -1.24 5.86
C ALA A 157 8.20 -2.32 4.95
N LEU A 158 8.91 -2.70 3.89
CA LEU A 158 8.43 -3.56 2.81
C LEU A 158 9.31 -4.80 2.67
N TRP A 159 8.68 -5.97 2.77
CA TRP A 159 9.34 -7.26 2.58
C TRP A 159 8.97 -7.84 1.21
N GLN A 160 9.96 -7.96 0.35
CA GLN A 160 9.88 -8.60 -0.96
C GLN A 160 9.89 -10.14 -0.85
N SER A 161 9.03 -10.70 -0.01
CA SER A 161 8.94 -12.15 0.25
C SER A 161 10.24 -12.74 0.83
N HIS A 162 10.52 -14.01 0.49
CA HIS A 162 11.57 -14.87 1.00
C HIS A 162 12.95 -14.60 0.37
N GLY A 163 13.89 -15.51 0.64
CA GLY A 163 15.22 -15.60 0.07
C GLY A 163 15.72 -17.04 0.22
N ARG A 164 16.95 -17.34 -0.22
CA ARG A 164 17.53 -18.64 0.08
C ARG A 164 17.68 -18.80 1.58
N TYR A 165 17.35 -19.98 2.09
CA TYR A 165 17.65 -20.38 3.46
C TYR A 165 18.64 -21.54 3.43
N PHE A 166 19.43 -21.68 4.48
CA PHE A 166 20.36 -22.80 4.61
C PHE A 166 19.63 -24.00 5.21
N GLU A 167 19.61 -25.13 4.50
CA GLU A 167 19.06 -26.40 4.99
C GLU A 167 20.20 -27.28 5.50
N GLU A 168 20.28 -27.45 6.81
CA GLU A 168 21.37 -28.17 7.48
C GLU A 168 21.45 -29.64 7.05
N LYS A 169 20.32 -30.30 6.80
CA LYS A 169 20.30 -31.73 6.45
C LYS A 169 20.89 -32.02 5.08
N THR A 170 20.76 -31.07 4.16
CA THR A 170 21.27 -31.18 2.79
C THR A 170 22.54 -30.36 2.58
N ASP A 171 23.03 -29.69 3.63
CA ASP A 171 24.24 -28.87 3.66
C ASP A 171 24.31 -27.88 2.48
N ARG A 172 23.16 -27.26 2.17
CA ARG A 172 23.07 -26.34 1.03
C ARG A 172 22.00 -25.27 1.24
N TRP A 173 22.18 -24.18 0.50
CA TRP A 173 21.20 -23.12 0.38
C TRP A 173 20.08 -23.51 -0.58
N GLU A 174 18.82 -23.48 -0.13
CA GLU A 174 17.65 -23.86 -0.92
C GLU A 174 16.61 -22.72 -0.98
N TRP A 175 15.70 -22.81 -1.96
CA TRP A 175 14.51 -21.97 -2.00
C TRP A 175 13.44 -22.58 -1.11
N GLN A 176 12.64 -21.75 -0.43
CA GLN A 176 11.57 -22.26 0.44
C GLN A 176 10.46 -22.95 -0.36
N ARG A 177 10.27 -22.55 -1.62
CA ARG A 177 9.27 -23.12 -2.52
C ARG A 177 9.94 -23.75 -3.74
N ALA A 178 9.38 -24.88 -4.17
CA ALA A 178 9.83 -25.53 -5.39
C ALA A 178 9.59 -24.61 -6.60
N PRO A 179 10.50 -24.58 -7.59
CA PRO A 179 10.25 -23.87 -8.83
C PRO A 179 8.99 -24.42 -9.51
N MET A 180 8.04 -23.54 -9.84
CA MET A 180 6.81 -23.89 -10.55
C MET A 180 6.74 -23.10 -11.87
N PHE A 181 6.48 -23.78 -12.98
CA PHE A 181 6.37 -23.14 -14.31
C PHE A 181 7.57 -22.23 -14.65
N HIS A 182 8.79 -22.67 -14.31
CA HIS A 182 10.04 -21.91 -14.46
C HIS A 182 10.11 -20.61 -13.65
N THR A 183 9.23 -20.43 -12.65
CA THR A 183 9.27 -19.32 -11.70
C THR A 183 9.70 -19.81 -10.33
N VAL A 184 10.50 -19.00 -9.64
CA VAL A 184 10.82 -19.16 -8.23
C VAL A 184 10.12 -18.03 -7.50
N GLU A 185 9.16 -18.33 -6.62
CA GLU A 185 8.34 -17.32 -5.91
C GLU A 185 9.21 -16.28 -5.18
N ASP A 186 10.27 -16.77 -4.54
CA ASP A 186 11.26 -16.00 -3.78
C ASP A 186 12.00 -14.94 -4.63
N MET A 187 12.19 -15.22 -5.93
CA MET A 187 12.79 -14.28 -6.91
C MET A 187 11.72 -13.47 -7.65
N TYR A 188 10.57 -14.08 -7.92
CA TYR A 188 9.49 -13.48 -8.69
C TYR A 188 8.98 -12.21 -8.03
N THR A 189 8.73 -12.25 -6.72
CA THR A 189 8.31 -11.08 -5.95
C THR A 189 9.33 -9.95 -5.98
N GLN A 190 10.62 -10.27 -5.81
CA GLN A 190 11.71 -9.30 -5.92
C GLN A 190 11.76 -8.62 -7.29
N SER A 191 11.48 -9.36 -8.37
CA SER A 191 11.58 -8.85 -9.75
C SER A 191 10.70 -7.62 -10.04
N TYR A 192 9.64 -7.40 -9.27
CA TYR A 192 8.80 -6.21 -9.41
C TYR A 192 8.78 -5.33 -8.17
N VAL A 193 9.11 -5.85 -6.98
CA VAL A 193 9.18 -5.03 -5.77
C VAL A 193 10.33 -4.04 -5.85
N LEU A 194 11.52 -4.51 -6.22
CA LEU A 194 12.73 -3.66 -6.27
C LEU A 194 12.68 -2.60 -7.38
N PRO A 195 12.44 -2.95 -8.66
CA PRO A 195 12.54 -1.95 -9.73
C PRO A 195 11.26 -1.12 -9.93
N PHE A 196 10.11 -1.52 -9.38
CA PHE A 196 8.84 -0.82 -9.62
C PHE A 196 8.14 -0.37 -8.35
N LEU A 197 7.83 -1.28 -7.42
CA LEU A 197 7.01 -0.92 -6.25
C LEU A 197 7.72 0.05 -5.30
N ILE A 198 8.98 -0.24 -4.95
CA ILE A 198 9.78 0.64 -4.08
C ILE A 198 9.93 2.02 -4.74
N PRO A 199 10.41 2.14 -6.00
CA PRO A 199 10.48 3.44 -6.68
C PRO A 199 9.13 4.17 -6.77
N MET A 200 8.03 3.45 -7.01
CA MET A 200 6.70 4.07 -7.04
C MET A 200 6.33 4.71 -5.69
N LEU A 201 6.59 4.03 -4.58
CA LEU A 201 6.30 4.53 -3.23
C LEU A 201 7.22 5.70 -2.85
N GLU A 202 8.50 5.62 -3.19
CA GLU A 202 9.47 6.69 -2.93
C GLU A 202 9.18 7.93 -3.78
N ASN A 203 8.84 7.76 -5.05
CA ASN A 203 8.42 8.85 -5.93
C ASN A 203 7.09 9.47 -5.49
N ALA A 204 6.28 8.76 -4.71
CA ALA A 204 5.11 9.31 -4.05
C ALA A 204 5.45 10.04 -2.72
N GLY A 205 6.70 10.03 -2.28
CA GLY A 205 7.23 10.74 -1.11
C GLY A 205 7.47 9.88 0.13
N ALA A 206 7.26 8.56 0.07
CA ALA A 206 7.54 7.69 1.22
C ALA A 206 9.05 7.47 1.39
N TYR A 207 9.48 7.27 2.64
CA TYR A 207 10.72 6.53 2.89
C TYR A 207 10.37 5.04 2.97
N VAL A 208 11.01 4.23 2.12
CA VAL A 208 10.83 2.78 2.16
C VAL A 208 12.05 2.16 2.83
N MET A 209 11.84 1.16 3.69
CA MET A 209 12.88 0.30 4.26
C MET A 209 12.62 -1.13 3.75
N THR A 210 13.67 -1.84 3.34
CA THR A 210 13.59 -3.25 2.94
C THR A 210 14.73 -4.01 3.62
N PRO A 211 14.52 -5.26 4.06
CA PRO A 211 15.55 -6.04 4.76
C PRO A 211 16.63 -6.62 3.84
N ARG A 212 16.50 -6.48 2.52
CA ARG A 212 17.43 -7.04 1.53
C ARG A 212 18.08 -5.90 0.74
N GLU A 213 19.30 -6.14 0.28
CA GLU A 213 19.99 -5.26 -0.66
C GLU A 213 19.09 -4.97 -1.87
N ARG A 214 19.05 -3.70 -2.27
CA ARG A 214 18.19 -3.22 -3.35
C ARG A 214 18.89 -3.29 -4.69
N ASP A 215 20.20 -3.10 -4.66
CA ASP A 215 21.02 -3.06 -5.85
C ASP A 215 21.43 -4.48 -6.24
N PRO A 216 21.11 -4.95 -7.46
CA PRO A 216 21.64 -6.21 -7.96
C PRO A 216 23.13 -6.14 -8.33
N GLN A 217 23.82 -5.02 -8.08
CA GLN A 217 25.27 -4.92 -8.27
C GLN A 217 25.99 -6.09 -7.61
N THR A 218 26.94 -6.65 -8.34
CA THR A 218 27.74 -7.79 -7.87
C THR A 218 29.03 -7.35 -7.20
N ASN A 219 29.34 -6.05 -7.23
CA ASN A 219 30.51 -5.51 -6.58
C ASN A 219 30.25 -5.42 -5.08
N GLU A 220 31.06 -6.13 -4.28
CA GLU A 220 31.07 -5.93 -2.85
C GLU A 220 32.07 -4.81 -2.52
N ILE A 221 31.63 -3.82 -1.74
CA ILE A 221 32.48 -2.71 -1.28
C ILE A 221 32.41 -2.69 0.24
N ILE A 222 33.55 -2.86 0.90
CA ILE A 222 33.65 -2.72 2.35
C ILE A 222 34.36 -1.41 2.67
N ALA A 223 33.59 -0.43 3.13
CA ALA A 223 34.12 0.83 3.63
C ALA A 223 34.54 0.68 5.09
N ASP A 224 35.85 0.69 5.32
CA ASP A 224 36.48 0.47 6.62
C ASP A 224 37.59 1.48 6.84
N ASN A 225 37.85 1.86 8.10
CA ASN A 225 38.99 2.68 8.47
C ASN A 225 40.28 1.87 8.63
N ASP A 226 40.15 0.58 8.90
CA ASP A 226 41.28 -0.33 8.98
C ASP A 226 41.71 -0.81 7.58
N PRO A 227 43.01 -1.07 7.37
CA PRO A 227 43.48 -1.67 6.13
C PRO A 227 42.81 -3.03 5.90
N ALA A 228 42.39 -3.25 4.66
CA ALA A 228 41.84 -4.54 4.26
C ALA A 228 42.98 -5.54 3.94
N PHE A 229 42.65 -6.83 3.79
CA PHE A 229 43.62 -7.87 3.43
C PHE A 229 44.36 -7.58 2.12
N GLU A 230 45.61 -8.03 2.02
CA GLU A 230 46.50 -7.78 0.86
C GLU A 230 46.48 -8.91 -0.19
N GLU A 231 45.79 -10.03 0.10
CA GLU A 231 45.63 -11.15 -0.82
C GLU A 231 44.91 -10.73 -2.13
N GLY A 232 45.15 -11.47 -3.22
CA GLY A 232 44.65 -11.12 -4.55
C GLY A 232 43.13 -10.91 -4.60
N ARG A 233 42.71 -9.74 -5.09
CA ARG A 233 41.30 -9.34 -5.24
C ARG A 233 40.80 -9.66 -6.65
N GLU A 234 40.44 -10.92 -6.86
CA GLU A 234 39.84 -11.39 -8.12
C GLU A 234 38.38 -10.90 -8.28
N GLU A 235 37.76 -11.19 -9.43
CA GLU A 235 36.35 -10.86 -9.67
C GLU A 235 35.44 -11.48 -8.61
N GLY A 236 34.53 -10.68 -8.05
CA GLY A 236 33.64 -11.09 -6.97
C GLY A 236 34.26 -11.04 -5.57
N VAL A 237 35.54 -10.68 -5.45
CA VAL A 237 36.14 -10.29 -4.17
C VAL A 237 35.89 -8.80 -3.95
N ARG A 238 35.62 -8.44 -2.70
CA ARG A 238 35.38 -7.04 -2.30
C ARG A 238 36.50 -6.08 -2.69
N ILE A 239 36.11 -4.87 -3.08
CA ILE A 239 37.00 -3.80 -3.56
C ILE A 239 37.73 -3.13 -2.39
N GLU A 240 39.03 -2.87 -2.53
CA GLU A 240 39.82 -2.08 -1.58
C GLU A 240 39.50 -0.59 -1.73
N GLY A 241 39.66 0.19 -0.67
CA GLY A 241 39.65 1.63 -0.79
C GLY A 241 40.47 2.30 0.29
N ARG A 242 40.56 3.62 0.18
CA ARG A 242 41.34 4.48 1.06
C ARG A 242 40.43 5.22 2.00
N TYR A 243 40.71 5.08 3.28
CA TYR A 243 40.08 5.85 4.34
C TYR A 243 40.90 7.08 4.70
N SER A 244 40.21 8.17 4.99
CA SER A 244 40.80 9.38 5.53
C SER A 244 39.82 10.12 6.43
N GLU A 245 40.36 10.84 7.41
CA GLU A 245 39.61 11.66 8.34
C GLU A 245 40.08 13.11 8.27
N THR A 246 39.14 14.03 8.40
CA THR A 246 39.43 15.44 8.69
C THR A 246 38.63 15.89 9.92
N GLY A 247 39.10 16.92 10.62
CA GLY A 247 38.49 17.38 11.87
C GLY A 247 39.00 16.61 13.09
N THR A 248 38.14 16.39 14.08
CA THR A 248 38.51 15.77 15.36
C THR A 248 37.85 14.40 15.49
N TRP A 249 38.67 13.37 15.36
CA TRP A 249 38.29 11.97 15.54
C TRP A 249 39.13 11.35 16.65
N SER A 250 38.56 10.36 17.32
CA SER A 250 39.23 9.60 18.38
C SER A 250 38.93 8.12 18.23
N ASP A 251 39.78 7.31 18.85
CA ASP A 251 39.58 5.87 18.94
C ASP A 251 38.33 5.55 19.78
N ALA A 252 37.54 4.59 19.30
CA ALA A 252 36.35 4.07 19.97
C ALA A 252 36.51 2.60 20.38
N GLY A 253 37.74 2.08 20.36
CA GLY A 253 38.08 0.71 20.73
C GLY A 253 37.91 -0.29 19.59
N ILE A 254 37.53 -1.52 19.96
CA ILE A 254 37.48 -2.67 19.05
C ILE A 254 36.33 -2.52 18.05
N GLY A 255 36.63 -2.75 16.78
CA GLY A 255 35.68 -2.69 15.67
C GLY A 255 35.83 -3.82 14.66
N PHE A 256 35.16 -3.63 13.54
CA PHE A 256 35.26 -4.50 12.38
C PHE A 256 36.58 -4.26 11.64
N ALA A 257 37.18 -5.30 11.05
CA ALA A 257 38.20 -5.16 10.02
C ALA A 257 37.98 -6.19 8.92
N ASP A 258 38.20 -5.77 7.66
CA ASP A 258 38.29 -6.66 6.51
C ASP A 258 39.63 -7.43 6.45
N GLY A 259 39.90 -8.25 7.46
CA GLY A 259 41.22 -8.85 7.67
C GLY A 259 41.57 -10.07 6.81
N LYS A 260 40.62 -10.72 6.12
CA LYS A 260 40.85 -11.97 5.38
C LYS A 260 39.93 -12.11 4.19
N VAL A 261 40.39 -12.71 3.08
CA VAL A 261 39.55 -13.03 1.91
C VAL A 261 38.35 -13.89 2.30
N THR A 262 38.60 -14.96 3.07
CA THR A 262 37.56 -15.89 3.56
C THR A 262 37.66 -16.02 5.06
N TYR A 263 36.52 -15.90 5.76
CA TYR A 263 36.41 -16.18 7.18
C TYR A 263 35.96 -17.62 7.44
N SER A 264 36.66 -18.29 8.33
CA SER A 264 36.24 -19.55 8.94
C SER A 264 35.24 -19.31 10.08
N GLY A 265 34.46 -20.33 10.45
CA GLY A 265 33.40 -20.20 11.46
C GLY A 265 33.84 -19.86 12.89
N ILE A 266 35.15 -19.76 13.16
CA ILE A 266 35.70 -19.37 14.48
C ILE A 266 36.22 -17.93 14.50
N GLU A 267 36.29 -17.28 13.34
CA GLU A 267 36.80 -15.93 13.19
C GLU A 267 35.68 -14.92 13.32
N ASN A 268 35.94 -13.85 14.10
CA ASN A 268 34.98 -12.78 14.30
C ASN A 268 35.56 -11.46 13.76
N PRO A 269 35.20 -11.03 12.54
CA PRO A 269 35.74 -9.81 11.95
C PRO A 269 35.39 -8.56 12.76
N PHE A 270 34.28 -8.56 13.51
CA PHE A 270 33.88 -7.48 14.43
C PHE A 270 34.77 -7.33 15.68
N ARG A 271 35.86 -8.10 15.75
CA ARG A 271 36.88 -7.99 16.79
C ARG A 271 38.30 -7.86 16.22
N MET A 272 38.44 -7.69 14.92
CA MET A 272 39.74 -7.67 14.24
C MET A 272 40.27 -6.25 14.00
N GLY A 273 39.39 -5.25 14.03
CA GLY A 273 39.75 -3.86 13.73
C GLY A 273 39.49 -2.91 14.87
N THR A 274 39.32 -1.65 14.48
CA THR A 274 39.14 -0.50 15.33
C THR A 274 37.85 0.22 14.97
N ALA A 275 37.35 1.03 15.88
CA ALA A 275 36.21 1.90 15.64
C ALA A 275 36.64 3.34 15.85
N ARG A 276 36.02 4.26 15.09
CA ARG A 276 36.30 5.69 15.14
C ARG A 276 35.07 6.44 15.64
N GLN A 277 35.27 7.46 16.48
CA GLN A 277 34.20 8.31 16.99
C GLN A 277 34.56 9.79 16.95
N SER A 278 33.53 10.62 16.80
CA SER A 278 33.60 12.08 16.90
C SER A 278 32.42 12.57 17.74
N GLU A 279 32.60 13.68 18.46
CA GLU A 279 31.49 14.33 19.16
C GLU A 279 30.49 14.90 18.15
N CYS A 280 29.19 14.69 18.43
CA CYS A 280 28.12 15.33 17.68
C CYS A 280 28.06 16.81 18.10
N MET A 281 28.39 17.73 17.19
CA MET A 281 28.38 19.16 17.48
C MET A 281 27.18 19.85 16.85
N GLU A 282 26.30 20.40 17.68
CA GLU A 282 25.25 21.33 17.22
C GLU A 282 25.83 22.75 17.05
N HIS A 283 25.42 23.44 15.98
CA HIS A 283 25.68 24.86 15.71
C HIS A 283 27.13 25.32 15.39
N ARG A 284 28.05 24.42 15.02
CA ARG A 284 29.41 24.79 14.56
C ARG A 284 29.81 24.14 13.23
N ARG A 285 29.36 24.73 12.13
CA ARG A 285 29.67 24.28 10.75
C ARG A 285 31.13 24.47 10.35
N ASP A 286 31.91 25.21 11.13
CA ASP A 286 33.32 25.52 10.90
C ASP A 286 34.29 24.46 11.45
N LYS A 287 33.78 23.46 12.20
CA LYS A 287 34.55 22.35 12.77
C LYS A 287 33.87 21.00 12.52
N VAL A 288 33.57 20.71 11.27
CA VAL A 288 32.97 19.43 10.88
C VAL A 288 34.05 18.35 10.91
N SER A 289 33.77 17.25 11.59
CA SER A 289 34.55 16.01 11.46
C SER A 289 34.00 15.24 10.26
N GLU A 290 34.87 14.93 9.30
CA GLU A 290 34.53 14.19 8.09
C GLU A 290 35.33 12.88 8.07
N ALA A 291 34.68 11.80 7.64
CA ALA A 291 35.31 10.55 7.31
C ALA A 291 34.99 10.26 5.84
N LEU A 292 36.02 10.03 5.05
CA LEU A 292 35.92 9.77 3.62
C LEU A 292 36.54 8.42 3.32
N TRP A 293 35.78 7.58 2.62
CA TRP A 293 36.29 6.35 2.03
C TRP A 293 36.17 6.44 0.51
N THR A 294 37.24 6.12 -0.21
CA THR A 294 37.30 6.16 -1.68
C THR A 294 37.75 4.80 -2.22
N PRO A 295 36.95 4.12 -3.07
CA PRO A 295 37.37 2.87 -3.71
C PRO A 295 38.55 3.05 -4.66
#